data_AF-A0AAV2BIN1-F1
#
_entry.id   AF-A0AAV2BIN1-F1
#
_cell.length_a   1.000
_cell.length_b   1.000
_cell.length_c   1.000
_cell.angle_alpha   90.00
_cell.angle_beta   90.00
_cell.angle_gamma   90.00
#
_symmetry.space_group_name_H-M   'P 1'
#
loop_
_entity.id
_entity.type
_entity.pdbx_description
1 polymer ?
#
loop_
_entity_poly.entity_id
_entity_poly.type
_entity_poly.pdbx_seq_one_letter_code
_entity_poly.pdbx_strand_id
1 'polypeptide(L)'
;MHTAELGLPCVENIPGTNIAVPYVIVADDAFPLEQHLMKPYPGQQVEISKRIFNYRLSRARRVSENAFGILASRFRIFKGPILTSPTKAKLIVLATCCLHNFLRRKCKELYTPTSNLDHEDIESRSFQEGSWRNDPSTFIPFVKRFYRGTSCQRN
;
A
#
# COMPACT_ATOMS: atom_id res chain seq x y z
N MET A 1 11.16 -2.52 17.96
CA MET A 1 9.84 -3.08 18.30
C MET A 1 10.06 -4.47 18.89
N HIS A 2 9.58 -4.75 20.10
CA HIS A 2 9.69 -6.09 20.67
C HIS A 2 8.61 -7.00 20.06
N THR A 3 9.03 -8.12 19.49
CA THR A 3 8.21 -9.05 18.67
C THR A 3 7.01 -9.65 19.40
N ALA A 4 7.06 -9.72 20.74
CA ALA A 4 6.00 -10.28 21.57
C ALA A 4 4.70 -9.45 21.56
N GLU A 5 4.77 -8.13 21.29
CA GLU A 5 3.59 -7.26 21.34
C GLU A 5 2.76 -7.26 20.05
N LEU A 6 3.37 -7.62 18.92
CA LEU A 6 2.74 -7.54 17.59
C LEU A 6 2.03 -8.83 17.16
N GLY A 7 2.25 -9.94 17.87
CA GLY A 7 1.64 -11.24 17.54
C GLY A 7 1.97 -11.75 16.13
N LEU A 8 3.17 -11.44 15.62
CA LEU A 8 3.60 -11.90 14.30
C LEU A 8 3.80 -13.42 14.30
N PRO A 9 3.47 -14.11 13.19
CA PRO A 9 3.72 -15.55 13.08
C PRO A 9 5.21 -15.89 13.19
N CYS A 10 5.50 -17.11 13.59
CA CYS A 10 6.87 -17.64 13.60
C CYS A 10 7.46 -17.66 12.18
N VAL A 11 8.80 -17.73 12.11
CA VAL A 11 9.52 -17.86 10.83
C VAL A 11 9.02 -19.08 10.06
N GLU A 12 8.91 -18.94 8.74
CA GLU A 12 8.43 -19.99 7.85
C GLU A 12 9.30 -20.07 6.59
N ASN A 13 9.37 -21.25 5.97
CA ASN A 13 10.10 -21.43 4.74
C ASN A 13 9.39 -20.73 3.58
N ILE A 14 10.16 -20.05 2.71
CA ILE A 14 9.62 -19.53 1.47
C ILE A 14 9.10 -20.72 0.63
N PRO A 15 7.87 -20.64 0.06
CA PRO A 15 7.29 -21.72 -0.74
C PRO A 15 8.25 -22.23 -1.81
N GLY A 16 8.49 -23.55 -1.82
CA GLY A 16 9.40 -24.20 -2.78
C GLY A 16 10.89 -24.11 -2.44
N THR A 17 11.25 -23.66 -1.24
CA THR A 17 12.65 -23.58 -0.78
C THR A 17 12.82 -24.08 0.65
N ASN A 18 14.06 -24.30 1.08
CA ASN A 18 14.42 -24.58 2.49
C ASN A 18 14.94 -23.32 3.22
N ILE A 19 14.56 -22.13 2.74
CA ILE A 19 15.02 -20.86 3.29
C ILE A 19 13.94 -20.33 4.24
N ALA A 20 14.21 -20.40 5.55
CA ALA A 20 13.35 -19.84 6.58
C ALA A 20 13.49 -18.32 6.64
N VAL A 21 12.37 -17.60 6.60
CA VAL A 21 12.32 -16.14 6.71
C VAL A 21 11.26 -15.68 7.71
N PRO A 22 11.46 -14.54 8.39
CA PRO A 22 10.43 -13.96 9.22
C PRO A 22 9.31 -13.34 8.38
N TYR A 23 8.12 -13.27 8.97
CA TYR A 23 7.06 -12.40 8.49
C TYR A 23 7.43 -10.94 8.74
N VAL A 24 7.24 -10.09 7.73
CA VAL A 24 7.67 -8.68 7.78
C VAL A 24 6.53 -7.74 7.41
N ILE A 25 6.52 -6.57 8.03
CA ILE A 25 5.69 -5.43 7.65
C ILE A 25 6.40 -4.68 6.53
N VAL A 26 5.66 -4.31 5.48
CA VAL A 26 6.21 -3.53 4.38
C VAL A 26 6.09 -2.05 4.69
N ALA A 27 7.23 -1.36 4.79
CA ALA A 27 7.34 0.04 5.14
C ALA A 27 7.75 0.91 3.95
N ASP A 28 7.59 2.21 4.12
CA ASP A 28 8.20 3.20 3.24
C ASP A 28 9.66 3.49 3.63
N ASP A 29 10.31 4.37 2.87
CA ASP A 29 11.72 4.72 3.07
C ASP A 29 11.96 5.59 4.32
N ALA A 30 10.91 6.13 4.94
CA ALA A 30 11.04 6.95 6.16
C ALA A 30 11.26 6.10 7.41
N PHE A 31 10.93 4.80 7.37
CA PHE A 31 11.19 3.88 8.46
C PHE A 31 12.59 3.25 8.38
N PRO A 32 13.18 2.84 9.52
CA PRO A 32 14.40 2.04 9.54
C PRO A 32 14.14 0.61 9.04
N LEU A 33 15.20 -0.04 8.55
CA LEU A 33 15.16 -1.47 8.27
C LEU A 33 15.30 -2.24 9.59
N GLU A 34 14.37 -3.15 9.87
CA GLU A 34 14.35 -3.98 11.09
C GLU A 34 14.07 -5.44 10.71
N GLN A 35 14.26 -6.37 11.66
CA GLN A 35 13.98 -7.80 11.45
C GLN A 35 12.56 -8.08 10.90
N HIS A 36 11.58 -7.30 11.35
CA HIS A 36 10.17 -7.44 10.95
C HIS A 36 9.65 -6.22 10.17
N LEU A 37 10.53 -5.34 9.70
CA LEU A 37 10.15 -4.13 8.97
C LEU A 37 11.02 -3.98 7.73
N MET A 38 10.41 -4.09 6.56
CA MET A 38 11.13 -4.12 5.29
C MET A 38 10.88 -2.84 4.50
N LYS A 39 11.94 -2.15 4.12
CA LYS A 39 11.92 -0.88 3.38
C LYS A 39 12.59 -1.03 2.01
N PRO A 40 12.30 -0.13 1.04
CA PRO A 40 13.01 -0.17 -0.24
C PRO A 40 14.49 0.16 -0.06
N TYR A 41 15.33 -0.37 -0.96
CA TYR A 41 16.71 0.09 -1.10
C TYR A 41 16.74 1.57 -1.50
N PRO A 42 17.57 2.40 -0.86
CA PRO A 42 17.67 3.82 -1.19
C PRO A 42 18.43 4.04 -2.50
N GLY A 43 18.18 5.19 -3.14
CA GLY A 43 18.87 5.62 -4.36
C GLY A 43 18.18 5.21 -5.66
N GLN A 44 18.48 5.94 -6.74
CA GLN A 44 17.88 5.71 -8.07
C GLN A 44 18.72 4.76 -8.94
N GLN A 45 20.04 4.73 -8.75
CA GLN A 45 20.98 3.88 -9.49
C GLN A 45 21.31 2.65 -8.65
N VAL A 46 20.32 1.77 -8.50
CA VAL A 46 20.48 0.49 -7.81
C VAL A 46 20.61 -0.66 -8.81
N GLU A 47 21.35 -1.68 -8.42
CA GLU A 47 21.52 -2.91 -9.20
C GLU A 47 20.16 -3.51 -9.59
N ILE A 48 20.14 -4.27 -10.69
CA ILE A 48 18.91 -4.85 -11.25
C ILE A 48 18.13 -5.67 -10.19
N SER A 49 18.83 -6.45 -9.37
CA SER A 49 18.25 -7.24 -8.27
C SER A 49 17.50 -6.36 -7.25
N LYS A 50 18.11 -5.25 -6.83
CA LYS A 50 17.53 -4.27 -5.90
C LYS A 50 16.36 -3.52 -6.52
N ARG A 51 16.41 -3.24 -7.83
CA ARG A 51 15.26 -2.66 -8.57
C ARG A 51 14.07 -3.61 -8.59
N ILE A 52 14.30 -4.89 -8.88
CA ILE A 52 13.26 -5.92 -8.86
C ILE A 52 12.65 -6.03 -7.46
N PHE A 53 13.49 -6.03 -6.42
CA PHE A 53 13.01 -6.01 -5.04
C PHE A 53 12.15 -4.78 -4.73
N ASN A 54 12.64 -3.57 -5.02
CA ASN A 54 11.88 -2.32 -4.78
C ASN A 54 10.55 -2.30 -5.52
N TYR A 55 10.49 -2.83 -6.74
CA TYR A 55 9.26 -2.99 -7.50
C TYR A 55 8.29 -3.95 -6.79
N ARG A 56 8.74 -5.14 -6.37
CA ARG A 56 7.92 -6.11 -5.62
C ARG A 56 7.43 -5.55 -4.28
N LEU A 57 8.29 -4.83 -3.58
CA LEU A 57 7.93 -4.15 -2.34
C LEU A 57 6.85 -3.09 -2.58
N SER A 58 6.97 -2.32 -3.66
CA SER A 58 5.96 -1.33 -4.06
C SER A 58 4.65 -1.99 -4.48
N ARG A 59 4.68 -3.13 -5.18
CA ARG A 59 3.50 -3.96 -5.46
C ARG A 59 2.76 -4.37 -4.18
N ALA A 60 3.48 -4.81 -3.14
CA ALA A 60 2.86 -5.17 -1.88
C ALA A 60 2.15 -3.97 -1.22
N ARG A 61 2.80 -2.79 -1.19
CA ARG A 61 2.21 -1.56 -0.59
C ARG A 61 0.96 -1.06 -1.31
N ARG A 62 0.86 -1.27 -2.63
CA ARG A 62 -0.31 -0.86 -3.41
C ARG A 62 -1.63 -1.44 -2.89
N VAL A 63 -1.60 -2.62 -2.27
CA VAL A 63 -2.80 -3.23 -1.69
C VAL A 63 -3.34 -2.38 -0.54
N SER A 64 -2.48 -2.01 0.41
CA SER A 64 -2.85 -1.12 1.52
C SER A 64 -3.18 0.29 1.04
N GLU A 65 -2.45 0.82 0.05
CA GLU A 65 -2.73 2.13 -0.54
C GLU A 65 -4.12 2.20 -1.17
N ASN A 66 -4.48 1.21 -2.00
CA ASN A 66 -5.82 1.13 -2.57
C ASN A 66 -6.89 1.08 -1.48
N ALA A 67 -6.69 0.27 -0.43
CA ALA A 67 -7.67 0.15 0.65
C ALA A 67 -7.91 1.49 1.35
N PHE A 68 -6.84 2.17 1.78
CA PHE A 68 -6.96 3.46 2.48
C PHE A 68 -7.37 4.60 1.56
N GLY A 69 -6.88 4.61 0.32
CA GLY A 69 -7.27 5.59 -0.70
C GLY A 69 -8.76 5.53 -1.01
N ILE A 70 -9.30 4.33 -1.23
CA ILE A 70 -10.74 4.13 -1.44
C ILE A 70 -11.54 4.45 -0.18
N LEU A 71 -11.06 4.04 1.00
CA LEU A 71 -11.71 4.38 2.27
C LEU A 71 -11.84 5.92 2.41
N ALA A 72 -10.77 6.66 2.18
CA ALA A 72 -10.75 8.11 2.28
C ALA A 72 -11.58 8.81 1.19
N SER A 73 -11.58 8.29 -0.04
CA SER A 73 -12.39 8.85 -1.13
C SER A 73 -13.89 8.67 -0.90
N ARG A 74 -14.29 7.53 -0.30
CA ARG A 74 -15.68 7.20 -0.01
C ARG A 74 -16.22 7.88 1.25
N PHE A 75 -15.41 8.00 2.30
CA PHE A 75 -15.83 8.59 3.57
C PHE A 75 -15.25 10.00 3.74
N ARG A 76 -16.10 11.01 3.52
CA ARG A 76 -15.72 12.44 3.59
C ARG A 76 -15.05 12.86 4.90
N ILE A 77 -15.29 12.13 5.99
CA ILE A 77 -14.65 12.40 7.30
C ILE A 77 -13.12 12.34 7.24
N PHE A 78 -12.53 11.60 6.29
CA PHE A 78 -11.09 11.48 6.10
C PHE A 78 -10.49 12.52 5.17
N LYS A 79 -11.31 13.37 4.53
CA LYS A 79 -10.85 14.44 3.63
C LYS A 79 -10.33 15.68 4.38
N GLY A 80 -10.30 15.63 5.70
CA GLY A 80 -9.81 16.69 6.56
C GLY A 80 -9.55 16.19 7.98
N PRO A 81 -9.12 17.08 8.90
CA PRO A 81 -8.90 16.73 10.29
C PRO A 81 -10.17 16.20 10.96
N ILE A 82 -10.06 15.10 11.70
CA ILE A 82 -11.17 14.56 12.50
C ILE A 82 -11.24 15.35 13.81
N LEU A 83 -12.07 16.38 13.86
CA LEU A 83 -12.21 17.30 15.01
C LEU A 83 -13.04 16.68 16.14
N THR A 84 -12.49 15.65 16.79
CA THR A 84 -13.13 14.95 17.91
C THR A 84 -12.08 14.40 18.89
N SER A 85 -12.52 13.82 20.00
CA SER A 85 -11.59 13.19 20.94
C SER A 85 -10.91 11.95 20.33
N PRO A 86 -9.67 11.62 20.72
CA PRO A 86 -8.97 10.43 20.19
C PRO A 86 -9.78 9.14 20.31
N THR A 87 -10.51 8.95 21.41
CA THR A 87 -11.41 7.81 21.61
C THR A 87 -12.50 7.73 20.56
N LYS A 88 -13.17 8.86 20.26
CA LYS A 88 -14.21 8.93 19.23
C LYS A 88 -13.61 8.77 17.82
N ALA A 89 -12.46 9.37 17.56
CA ALA A 89 -11.75 9.22 16.28
C ALA A 89 -11.41 7.75 16.00
N LYS A 90 -10.94 7.02 17.01
CA LYS A 90 -10.69 5.57 16.92
C LYS A 90 -11.96 4.80 16.55
N LEU A 91 -13.10 5.10 17.19
CA LEU A 91 -14.37 4.45 16.88
C LEU A 91 -14.84 4.76 15.45
N ILE A 92 -14.68 6.01 14.98
CA ILE A 92 -14.99 6.40 13.60
C ILE A 92 -14.16 5.58 12.62
N VAL A 93 -12.84 5.49 12.83
CA VAL A 93 -11.94 4.69 11.98
C VAL A 93 -12.40 3.23 11.95
N LEU A 94 -12.62 2.60 13.10
CA LEU A 94 -13.07 1.20 13.16
C LEU A 94 -14.42 0.98 12.48
N ALA A 95 -15.40 1.87 12.72
CA ALA A 95 -16.72 1.79 12.11
C ALA A 95 -16.63 1.89 10.58
N THR A 96 -15.83 2.83 10.06
CA THR A 96 -15.63 2.96 8.61
C THR A 96 -14.90 1.76 8.00
N CYS A 97 -13.92 1.17 8.69
CA CYS A 97 -13.27 -0.08 8.25
C CYS A 97 -14.27 -1.24 8.17
N CYS A 98 -15.10 -1.43 9.20
CA CYS A 98 -16.14 -2.45 9.21
C CYS A 98 -17.13 -2.24 8.05
N LEU A 99 -17.59 -1.01 7.84
CA LEU A 99 -18.53 -0.67 6.77
C LEU A 99 -17.89 -0.83 5.38
N HIS A 100 -16.63 -0.41 5.21
CA HIS A 100 -15.87 -0.62 3.99
C HIS A 100 -15.79 -2.10 3.62
N ASN A 101 -15.42 -2.95 4.58
CA ASN A 101 -15.32 -4.39 4.37
C ASN A 101 -16.68 -5.02 4.04
N PHE A 102 -17.73 -4.58 4.73
CA PHE A 102 -19.09 -5.02 4.46
C PHE A 102 -19.55 -4.66 3.04
N LEU A 103 -19.38 -3.39 2.64
CA LEU A 103 -19.79 -2.90 1.31
C LEU A 103 -18.96 -3.53 0.19
N ARG A 104 -17.65 -3.69 0.38
CA ARG A 104 -16.79 -4.39 -0.58
C ARG A 104 -17.20 -5.85 -0.79
N ARG A 105 -17.71 -6.52 0.26
CA ARG A 105 -18.21 -7.90 0.18
C ARG A 105 -19.60 -8.00 -0.45
N LYS A 106 -20.50 -7.05 -0.16
CA LYS A 106 -21.91 -7.13 -0.58
C LYS A 106 -22.22 -6.42 -1.90
N CYS A 107 -21.50 -5.35 -2.21
CA CYS A 107 -21.77 -4.46 -3.35
C CYS A 107 -20.47 -4.07 -4.06
N LYS A 108 -19.59 -5.04 -4.32
CA LYS A 108 -18.23 -4.81 -4.86
C LYS A 108 -18.22 -3.87 -6.08
N GLU A 109 -19.05 -4.14 -7.09
CA GLU A 109 -19.04 -3.39 -8.35
C GLU A 109 -19.49 -1.93 -8.18
N LEU A 110 -20.37 -1.65 -7.19
CA LEU A 110 -20.81 -0.29 -6.90
C LEU A 110 -19.83 0.45 -5.98
N TYR A 111 -19.29 -0.25 -4.98
CA TYR A 111 -18.47 0.34 -3.94
C TYR A 111 -17.00 0.49 -4.36
N THR A 112 -16.43 -0.51 -5.03
CA THR A 112 -15.06 -0.56 -5.53
C THR A 112 -15.04 -1.06 -6.98
N PRO A 113 -15.56 -0.27 -7.95
CA PRO A 113 -15.49 -0.63 -9.36
C PRO A 113 -14.02 -0.80 -9.79
N THR A 114 -13.75 -1.60 -10.83
CA THR A 114 -12.38 -1.88 -11.30
C THR A 114 -11.60 -0.61 -11.62
N SER A 115 -12.27 0.43 -12.15
CA SER A 115 -11.65 1.73 -12.43
C SER A 115 -11.15 2.47 -11.19
N ASN A 116 -11.65 2.14 -10.00
CA ASN A 116 -11.18 2.69 -8.74
C ASN A 116 -9.89 2.01 -8.27
N LEU A 117 -9.55 0.81 -8.72
CA LEU A 117 -8.38 0.09 -8.21
C LEU A 117 -7.18 0.31 -9.11
N ASP A 118 -5.99 0.39 -8.51
CA ASP A 118 -4.76 0.28 -9.29
C ASP A 118 -4.71 -1.09 -9.99
N HIS A 119 -4.38 -1.07 -11.29
CA HIS A 119 -4.25 -2.27 -12.11
C HIS A 119 -2.90 -2.28 -12.80
N GLU A 120 -2.25 -3.45 -12.83
CA GLU A 120 -1.09 -3.67 -13.71
C GLU A 120 -1.49 -4.61 -14.81
N ASP A 121 -1.30 -4.15 -16.04
CA ASP A 121 -1.37 -4.99 -17.21
C ASP A 121 0.00 -5.65 -17.41
N ILE A 122 0.02 -6.97 -17.28
CA ILE A 122 1.22 -7.79 -17.37
C ILE A 122 1.73 -7.84 -18.82
N GLU A 123 0.81 -7.81 -19.80
CA GLU A 123 1.15 -7.93 -21.21
C GLU A 123 1.78 -6.62 -21.71
N SER A 124 1.14 -5.49 -21.44
CA SER A 124 1.66 -4.18 -21.84
C SER A 124 2.74 -3.64 -20.89
N ARG A 125 3.00 -4.32 -19.76
CA ARG A 125 3.87 -3.86 -18.67
C ARG A 125 3.52 -2.45 -18.19
N SER A 126 2.25 -2.08 -18.30
CA SER A 126 1.74 -0.76 -17.95
C SER A 126 1.06 -0.78 -16.59
N PHE A 127 1.20 0.33 -15.88
CA PHE A 127 0.54 0.57 -14.61
C PHE A 127 -0.56 1.60 -14.82
N GLN A 128 -1.78 1.25 -14.45
CA GLN A 128 -2.93 2.13 -14.45
C GLN A 128 -3.30 2.48 -13.02
N GLU A 129 -3.33 3.77 -12.73
CA GLU A 129 -3.71 4.30 -11.43
C GLU A 129 -5.22 4.25 -11.24
N GLY A 130 -5.66 3.80 -10.07
CA GLY A 130 -7.05 3.79 -9.68
C GLY A 130 -7.60 5.21 -9.55
N SER A 131 -8.85 5.43 -9.94
CA SER A 131 -9.44 6.78 -10.02
C SER A 131 -9.49 7.54 -8.69
N TRP A 132 -9.37 6.87 -7.53
CA TRP A 132 -9.28 7.55 -6.23
C TRP A 132 -8.02 8.42 -6.10
N ARG A 133 -6.97 8.12 -6.89
CA ARG A 133 -5.71 8.90 -6.90
C ARG A 133 -5.88 10.29 -7.52
N ASN A 134 -6.93 10.49 -8.33
CA ASN A 134 -7.23 11.77 -8.97
C ASN A 134 -7.95 12.75 -8.04
N ASP A 135 -8.40 12.31 -6.86
CA ASP A 135 -9.06 13.18 -5.91
C ASP A 135 -8.01 13.90 -5.05
N PRO A 136 -7.80 15.22 -5.23
CA PRO A 136 -6.78 15.97 -4.50
C PRO A 136 -7.07 16.09 -3.00
N SER A 137 -8.30 15.78 -2.57
CA SER A 137 -8.70 15.72 -1.16
C SER A 137 -8.48 14.34 -0.52
N THR A 138 -8.07 13.34 -1.30
CA THR A 138 -7.79 11.98 -0.84
C THR A 138 -6.32 11.83 -0.46
N PHE A 139 -6.07 10.87 0.44
CA PHE A 139 -4.77 10.44 0.97
C PHE A 139 -3.58 10.68 0.02
N ILE A 140 -2.51 11.32 0.52
CA ILE A 140 -1.29 11.53 -0.26
C ILE A 140 -0.64 10.16 -0.54
N PRO A 141 -0.43 9.76 -1.81
CA PRO A 141 0.19 8.48 -2.12
C PRO A 141 1.58 8.34 -1.49
N PHE A 142 1.87 7.18 -0.89
CA PHE A 142 3.20 6.86 -0.39
C PHE A 142 4.25 6.74 -1.53
N VAL A 143 3.82 6.65 -2.79
CA VAL A 143 4.68 6.38 -3.97
C VAL A 143 4.73 7.56 -4.94
N LYS A 144 5.13 8.77 -4.53
CA LYS A 144 5.48 9.80 -5.54
C LYS A 144 6.88 9.63 -6.16
N ARG A 145 7.70 8.67 -5.72
CA ARG A 145 9.16 8.69 -6.02
C ARG A 145 9.73 7.58 -6.91
N PHE A 146 8.99 6.51 -7.23
CA PHE A 146 9.56 5.34 -7.91
C PHE A 146 9.13 5.11 -9.38
N TYR A 147 8.20 5.90 -9.92
CA TYR A 147 7.64 5.69 -11.27
C TYR A 147 7.90 6.84 -12.28
N ARG A 148 8.98 7.62 -12.15
CA ARG A 148 9.46 8.35 -13.33
C ARG A 148 10.24 7.38 -14.21
N GLY A 149 9.49 6.67 -15.05
CA GLY A 149 10.04 6.03 -16.24
C GLY A 149 10.81 7.09 -17.04
N THR A 150 12.05 6.78 -17.35
CA THR A 150 12.90 7.55 -18.26
C THR A 150 12.22 7.59 -19.63
N SER A 151 11.60 8.73 -19.96
CA SER A 151 11.41 9.11 -21.35
C SER A 151 12.79 9.39 -21.92
N CYS A 152 13.39 8.35 -22.51
CA CYS A 152 14.55 8.48 -23.38
C CYS A 152 14.11 9.29 -24.60
N GLN A 153 14.29 10.62 -24.55
CA GLN A 153 14.40 11.41 -25.76
C GLN A 153 15.76 11.09 -26.36
N ARG A 154 15.77 10.34 -27.45
CA ARG A 154 16.91 10.24 -28.35
C ARG A 154 16.98 11.55 -29.13
N ASN A 155 18.11 12.23 -29.06
CA ASN A 155 18.57 13.12 -30.11
C ASN A 155 19.11 12.27 -31.27
#